data_AF-A0A0R3KZI4-F1
#
_entry.id   AF-A0A0R3KZI4-F1
#
_cell.length_a   1.000
_cell.length_b   1.000
_cell.length_c   1.000
_cell.angle_alpha   90.00
_cell.angle_beta   90.00
_cell.angle_gamma   90.00
#
_symmetry.space_group_name_H-M   'P 1'
#
loop_
_entity.id
_entity.type
_entity.pdbx_description
1 polymer ?
#
loop_
_entity_poly.entity_id
_entity_poly.type
_entity_poly.pdbx_seq_one_letter_code
_entity_poly.pdbx_strand_id
1 'polypeptide(L)'
;MTVTNGLYTIQIEMTDGGQGRAHGVIVLHDGKVAGGDSYFYYTGSYTADRGKWRGELVTSEHTKSAGALPLFGGREVTCGFSGSYSADGAQVQGTALVGKTSVLFHARLKLQSPF
;
A
#
# COMPACT_ATOMS: atom_id res chain seq x y z
N MET A 1 -16.47 -0.93 14.65
CA MET A 1 -15.02 -0.68 14.76
C MET A 1 -14.57 -0.11 13.43
N THR A 2 -13.54 0.71 13.42
CA THR A 2 -12.83 1.19 12.23
C THR A 2 -11.40 0.68 12.34
N VAL A 3 -10.60 0.77 11.28
CA VAL A 3 -9.16 0.53 11.41
C VAL A 3 -8.59 1.57 12.38
N THR A 4 -7.68 1.15 13.26
CA THR A 4 -7.07 2.03 14.27
C THR A 4 -6.27 3.14 13.57
N ASN A 5 -6.36 4.37 14.05
CA ASN A 5 -5.46 5.43 13.60
C ASN A 5 -4.07 5.15 14.19
N GLY A 6 -3.03 5.20 13.36
CA GLY A 6 -1.69 4.89 13.84
C GLY A 6 -0.62 4.75 12.77
N LEU A 7 0.58 4.43 13.24
CA LEU A 7 1.73 4.05 12.46
C LEU A 7 1.77 2.52 12.30
N TYR A 8 1.92 2.07 11.06
CA TYR A 8 1.95 0.67 10.66
C TYR A 8 3.22 0.34 9.89
N THR A 9 3.73 -0.88 10.06
CA THR A 9 4.60 -1.49 9.04
C THR A 9 3.75 -2.04 7.91
N ILE A 10 4.19 -1.90 6.67
CA ILE A 10 3.58 -2.52 5.49
C ILE A 10 4.56 -3.48 4.82
N GLN A 11 4.07 -4.66 4.46
CA GLN A 11 4.78 -5.62 3.61
C GLN A 11 3.92 -5.88 2.36
N ILE A 12 4.52 -5.74 1.18
CA ILE A 12 3.85 -5.90 -0.12
C ILE A 12 4.52 -7.05 -0.87
N GLU A 13 3.71 -7.91 -1.46
CA GLU A 13 4.13 -9.00 -2.34
C GLU A 13 3.35 -8.90 -3.65
N MET A 14 4.05 -8.65 -4.76
CA MET A 14 3.44 -8.67 -6.09
C MET A 14 3.14 -10.11 -6.48
N THR A 15 1.95 -10.35 -7.01
CA THR A 15 1.48 -11.66 -7.45
C THR A 15 1.00 -11.52 -8.89
N ASP A 16 1.37 -12.46 -9.76
CA ASP A 16 1.17 -12.40 -11.22
C ASP A 16 2.19 -11.54 -11.99
N GLY A 17 3.28 -12.19 -12.45
CA GLY A 17 4.26 -11.60 -13.37
C GLY A 17 5.40 -10.77 -12.75
N GLY A 18 5.35 -10.42 -11.46
CA GLY A 18 6.39 -9.66 -10.77
C GLY A 18 6.93 -10.34 -9.52
N GLN A 19 8.25 -10.55 -9.42
CA GLN A 19 8.94 -11.03 -8.21
C GLN A 19 9.23 -9.88 -7.22
N GLY A 20 8.34 -8.89 -7.15
CA GLY A 20 8.53 -7.66 -6.37
C GLY A 20 8.09 -7.83 -4.93
N ARG A 21 8.99 -7.46 -3.99
CA ARG A 21 8.67 -7.32 -2.57
C ARG A 21 9.04 -5.92 -2.11
N ALA A 22 8.20 -5.32 -1.28
CA ALA A 22 8.49 -4.03 -0.65
C ALA A 22 8.14 -4.06 0.83
N HIS A 23 8.93 -3.33 1.61
CA HIS A 23 8.73 -3.15 3.05
C HIS A 23 8.84 -1.66 3.35
N GLY A 24 7.88 -1.13 4.09
CA GLY A 24 7.83 0.29 4.39
C GLY A 24 7.01 0.60 5.62
N VAL A 25 6.67 1.87 5.75
CA VAL A 25 5.80 2.39 6.81
C VAL A 25 4.62 3.13 6.22
N ILE A 26 3.49 3.03 6.89
CA ILE A 26 2.26 3.72 6.48
C ILE A 26 1.50 4.23 7.70
N VAL A 27 0.95 5.41 7.57
CA VAL A 27 0.11 6.07 8.55
C VAL A 27 -1.33 6.01 8.05
N LEU A 28 -2.20 5.49 8.92
CA LEU A 28 -3.65 5.55 8.74
C LEU A 28 -4.21 6.57 9.70
N HIS A 29 -4.94 7.55 9.18
CA HIS A 29 -5.54 8.59 10.00
C HIS A 29 -6.83 9.09 9.35
N ASP A 30 -7.97 8.85 9.97
CA ASP A 30 -9.29 9.39 9.57
C ASP A 30 -9.59 9.24 8.07
N GLY A 31 -9.44 8.01 7.56
CA GLY A 31 -9.69 7.70 6.15
C GLY A 31 -8.59 8.16 5.19
N LYS A 32 -7.45 8.65 5.69
CA LYS A 32 -6.28 9.02 4.89
C LYS A 32 -5.15 8.02 5.04
N VAL A 33 -4.39 7.88 3.97
CA VAL A 33 -3.18 7.07 3.87
C VAL A 33 -2.01 7.97 3.50
N ALA A 34 -0.92 7.87 4.23
CA ALA A 34 0.38 8.45 3.86
C ALA A 34 1.50 7.53 4.29
N GLY A 35 2.55 7.35 3.49
CA GLY A 35 3.64 6.46 3.84
C GLY A 35 4.70 6.37 2.76
N GLY A 36 5.59 5.39 2.90
CA GLY A 36 6.63 5.14 1.91
C GLY A 36 7.58 4.03 2.32
N ASP A 37 8.52 3.78 1.42
CA ASP A 37 9.68 2.92 1.59
C ASP A 37 10.95 3.65 1.09
N SER A 38 12.04 2.91 0.93
CA SER A 38 13.33 3.42 0.48
C SER A 38 13.31 4.10 -0.89
N TYR A 39 12.31 3.84 -1.74
CA TYR A 39 12.25 4.32 -3.12
C TYR A 39 10.97 5.09 -3.44
N PHE A 40 9.85 4.76 -2.79
CA PHE A 40 8.53 5.29 -3.10
C PHE A 40 7.87 5.96 -1.90
N TYR A 41 7.01 6.93 -2.18
CA TYR A 41 6.01 7.39 -1.23
C TYR A 41 4.61 7.03 -1.72
N TYR A 42 3.69 6.87 -0.77
CA TYR A 42 2.30 6.52 -1.00
C TYR A 42 1.39 7.57 -0.37
N THR A 43 0.36 7.99 -1.10
CA THR A 43 -0.70 8.84 -0.55
C THR A 43 -2.06 8.38 -1.04
N GLY A 44 -3.11 8.50 -0.23
CA GLY A 44 -4.41 7.99 -0.63
C GLY A 44 -5.50 8.17 0.40
N SER A 45 -6.58 7.43 0.18
CA SER A 45 -7.72 7.41 1.07
C SER A 45 -8.34 6.03 1.18
N TYR A 46 -9.05 5.80 2.28
CA TYR A 46 -9.71 4.53 2.54
C TYR A 46 -11.04 4.73 3.26
N THR A 47 -11.87 3.70 3.18
CA THR A 47 -13.04 3.49 4.03
C THR A 47 -12.91 2.17 4.77
N ALA A 48 -13.34 2.15 6.03
CA ALA A 48 -13.32 0.96 6.87
C ALA A 48 -14.68 0.81 7.56
N ASP A 49 -15.45 -0.22 7.17
CA ASP A 49 -16.77 -0.50 7.74
C ASP A 49 -17.02 -2.01 7.79
N ARG A 50 -17.67 -2.49 8.85
CA ARG A 50 -18.05 -3.90 9.05
C ARG A 50 -16.93 -4.90 8.74
N GLY A 51 -15.72 -4.64 9.23
CA GLY A 51 -14.54 -5.49 9.00
C GLY A 51 -13.98 -5.47 7.58
N LYS A 52 -14.57 -4.69 6.66
CA LYS A 52 -14.07 -4.48 5.29
C LYS A 52 -13.26 -3.21 5.23
N TRP A 53 -12.11 -3.30 4.57
CA TRP A 53 -11.23 -2.17 4.28
C TRP A 53 -11.09 -2.02 2.77
N ARG A 54 -11.27 -0.80 2.25
CA ARG A 54 -11.15 -0.50 0.82
C ARG A 54 -10.57 0.88 0.63
N GLY A 55 -9.81 1.08 -0.43
CA GLY A 55 -9.25 2.38 -0.71
C GLY A 55 -8.49 2.43 -2.01
N GLU A 56 -7.95 3.61 -2.25
CA GLU A 56 -7.10 3.92 -3.38
C GLU A 56 -5.90 4.68 -2.88
N LEU A 57 -4.74 4.36 -3.43
CA LEU A 57 -3.50 5.09 -3.18
C LEU A 57 -2.75 5.31 -4.48
N VAL A 58 -1.95 6.36 -4.47
CA VAL A 58 -1.00 6.70 -5.51
C VAL A 58 0.39 6.42 -4.96
N THR A 59 1.20 5.75 -5.78
CA THR A 59 2.62 5.46 -5.51
C THR A 59 3.48 6.29 -6.44
N SER A 60 4.48 6.97 -5.90
CA SER A 60 5.41 7.81 -6.67
C SER A 60 6.84 7.58 -6.23
N GLU A 61 7.76 7.53 -7.18
CA GLU A 61 9.20 7.32 -6.94
C GLU A 61 9.86 8.64 -6.49
N HIS A 62 10.54 8.62 -5.33
CA HIS A 62 11.35 9.75 -4.86
C HIS A 62 12.85 9.49 -4.97
N THR A 63 13.26 8.23 -4.96
CA THR A 63 14.65 7.81 -5.09
C THR A 63 14.76 6.82 -6.24
N LYS A 64 15.63 7.10 -7.21
CA LYS A 64 15.85 6.22 -8.36
C LYS A 64 16.36 4.85 -7.90
N SER A 65 15.67 3.77 -8.24
CA SER A 65 16.18 2.42 -7.97
C SER A 65 17.39 2.10 -8.87
N ALA A 66 18.61 2.12 -8.32
CA ALA A 66 19.80 1.72 -9.05
C ALA A 66 19.84 0.19 -9.21
N GLY A 67 19.49 -0.33 -10.39
CA GLY A 67 19.82 -1.71 -10.80
C GLY A 67 18.67 -2.72 -10.86
N ALA A 68 17.47 -2.38 -10.38
CA ALA A 68 16.27 -3.14 -10.70
C ALA A 68 15.46 -2.36 -11.75
N LEU A 69 14.89 -3.05 -12.74
CA LEU A 69 13.84 -2.46 -13.59
C LEU A 69 12.84 -1.78 -12.64
N PRO A 70 12.67 -0.45 -12.69
CA PRO A 70 11.70 0.19 -11.83
C PRO A 70 10.36 -0.40 -12.23
N LEU A 71 9.71 -1.13 -11.31
CA LEU A 71 8.41 -1.77 -11.54
C LEU A 71 7.40 -0.80 -12.15
N PHE A 72 7.60 0.51 -11.90
CA PHE A 72 6.75 1.60 -12.35
C PHE A 72 7.41 2.57 -13.35
N GLY A 73 8.66 2.34 -13.76
CA GLY A 73 9.35 3.12 -14.78
C GLY A 73 9.44 4.62 -14.52
N GLY A 74 9.54 5.05 -13.25
CA GLY A 74 9.52 6.47 -12.86
C GLY A 74 8.16 7.16 -12.97
N ARG A 75 7.07 6.38 -13.05
CA ARG A 75 5.71 6.91 -13.19
C ARG A 75 4.96 6.85 -11.88
N GLU A 76 4.05 7.81 -11.74
CA GLU A 76 2.98 7.74 -10.77
C GLU A 76 2.06 6.56 -11.10
N VAL A 77 1.76 5.74 -10.11
CA VAL A 77 0.93 4.53 -10.26
C VAL A 77 -0.20 4.55 -9.25
N THR A 78 -1.43 4.46 -9.77
CA THR A 78 -2.63 4.31 -8.97
C THR A 78 -2.86 2.86 -8.63
N CYS A 79 -3.14 2.61 -7.36
CA CYS A 79 -3.43 1.31 -6.79
C CYS A 79 -4.81 1.33 -6.13
N GLY A 80 -5.72 0.45 -6.56
CA GLY A 80 -6.94 0.17 -5.82
C GLY A 80 -6.74 -1.05 -4.92
N PHE A 81 -7.32 -1.05 -3.72
CA PHE A 81 -7.23 -2.20 -2.81
C PHE A 81 -8.52 -2.50 -2.06
N SER A 82 -8.66 -3.76 -1.65
CA SER A 82 -9.72 -4.20 -0.75
C SER A 82 -9.25 -5.36 0.13
N GLY A 83 -9.88 -5.50 1.29
CA GLY A 83 -9.57 -6.58 2.21
C GLY A 83 -10.27 -6.42 3.55
N SER A 84 -9.60 -6.85 4.61
CA SER A 84 -10.12 -6.84 5.97
C SER A 84 -9.15 -6.18 6.95
N TYR A 85 -9.69 -5.77 8.10
CA TYR A 85 -8.90 -5.18 9.19
C TYR A 85 -9.30 -5.79 10.54
N SER A 86 -8.39 -5.68 11.49
CA SER A 86 -8.59 -5.98 12.90
C SER A 86 -8.04 -4.82 13.75
N ALA A 87 -8.04 -4.97 15.07
CA ALA A 87 -7.44 -3.98 15.97
C ALA A 87 -5.93 -3.80 15.74
N ASP A 88 -5.24 -4.87 15.33
CA ASP A 88 -3.78 -4.95 15.27
C ASP A 88 -3.21 -4.75 13.86
N GLY A 89 -4.05 -4.62 12.83
CA GLY A 89 -3.57 -4.60 11.46
C GLY A 89 -4.64 -4.72 10.39
N ALA A 90 -4.18 -4.92 9.16
CA ALA A 90 -5.04 -5.14 8.01
C ALA A 90 -4.37 -6.03 6.96
N GLN A 91 -5.17 -6.72 6.16
CA GLN A 91 -4.70 -7.51 5.02
C GLN A 91 -5.52 -7.16 3.79
N VAL A 92 -4.84 -6.91 2.67
CA VAL A 92 -5.49 -6.49 1.43
C VAL A 92 -4.93 -7.21 0.22
N GLN A 93 -5.78 -7.29 -0.79
CA GLN A 93 -5.41 -7.51 -2.17
C GLN A 93 -5.63 -6.21 -2.92
N GLY A 94 -4.74 -5.89 -3.84
CA GLY A 94 -4.87 -4.71 -4.67
C GLY A 94 -4.32 -4.90 -6.07
N THR A 95 -4.59 -3.91 -6.89
CA THR A 95 -4.21 -3.85 -8.29
C THR A 95 -3.50 -2.53 -8.54
N ALA A 96 -2.28 -2.60 -9.05
CA ALA A 96 -1.49 -1.46 -9.51
C ALA A 96 -1.58 -1.34 -11.04
N LEU A 97 -1.95 -0.16 -11.54
CA LEU A 97 -2.04 0.12 -12.97
C LEU A 97 -0.74 0.76 -13.48
N VAL A 98 0.08 -0.03 -14.16
CA VAL A 98 1.39 0.39 -14.70
C VAL A 98 1.29 0.55 -16.21
N GLY A 99 0.95 1.75 -16.66
CA GLY A 99 0.71 2.01 -18.08
C GLY A 99 -0.48 1.19 -18.61
N LYS A 100 -0.22 0.14 -19.40
CA LYS A 100 -1.26 -0.76 -19.94
C LYS A 100 -1.34 -2.10 -19.21
N THR A 101 -0.48 -2.32 -18.22
CA THR A 101 -0.38 -3.58 -17.49
C THR A 101 -0.95 -3.41 -16.09
N SER A 102 -1.68 -4.44 -15.64
CA SER A 102 -2.19 -4.54 -14.28
C SER A 102 -1.32 -5.52 -13.51
N VAL A 103 -0.83 -5.12 -12.34
CA VAL A 103 -0.06 -5.99 -11.44
C VAL A 103 -0.87 -6.19 -10.17
N LEU A 104 -1.13 -7.44 -9.79
CA LEU A 104 -1.79 -7.74 -8.52
C LEU A 104 -0.77 -7.72 -7.39
N PHE A 105 -1.21 -7.36 -6.20
CA PHE A 105 -0.39 -7.44 -5.01
C PHE A 105 -1.20 -7.83 -3.79
N HIS A 106 -0.50 -8.42 -2.82
CA HIS A 106 -0.96 -8.61 -1.46
C HIS A 106 -0.20 -7.65 -0.56
N ALA A 107 -0.91 -7.01 0.37
CA ALA A 107 -0.25 -6.23 1.41
C ALA A 107 -0.76 -6.60 2.80
N ARG A 108 0.16 -6.59 3.76
CA ARG A 108 -0.12 -6.81 5.18
C ARG A 108 0.36 -5.61 5.97
N LEU A 109 -0.53 -5.06 6.79
CA LEU A 109 -0.27 -3.97 7.71
C LEU A 109 -0.27 -4.52 9.14
N LYS A 110 0.69 -4.08 9.94
CA LYS A 110 0.77 -4.38 11.37
C LYS A 110 0.96 -3.09 12.16
N LEU A 111 0.05 -2.81 13.10
CA LEU A 111 0.07 -1.64 13.97
C LEU A 111 1.34 -1.66 14.83
N GLN A 112 2.03 -0.53 14.89
CA GLN A 112 3.20 -0.32 15.74
C GLN A 112 2.92 0.69 16.84
N SER A 113 2.21 1.77 16.52
CA SER A 113 1.85 2.80 17.48
C SER A 113 0.48 3.38 17.14
N PRO A 114 -0.52 3.30 18.05
CA PRO A 114 -1.78 4.01 17.87
C PRO A 114 -1.59 5.52 18.09
N PHE A 115 -2.57 6.31 17.64
CA PHE A 115 -2.70 7.74 17.92
C PHE A 115 -3.84 8.00 18.91
#